data_AF-A0A401MMM7-F1
#
_entry.id   AF-A0A401MMM7-F1
#
_cell.length_a   1.000
_cell.length_b   1.000
_cell.length_c   1.000
_cell.angle_alpha   90.00
_cell.angle_beta   90.00
_cell.angle_gamma   90.00
#
_symmetry.space_group_name_H-M   'P 1'
#
loop_
_entity.id
_entity.type
_entity.pdbx_description
1 polymer ?
#
loop_
_entity_poly.entity_id
_entity_poly.type
_entity_poly.pdbx_seq_one_letter_code
_entity_poly.pdbx_strand_id
1 'polypeptide(L)'
;MSYKIAGRLGDRTAFQNMVNTCHAAGVKVVVDTVINHMSAGSGTGTGGSSYTKYDYPGLYSSYDFDDCADRITNYQDRWNVQHCELVGLADLDTGESYVRGAIAGYMNDLLSLGVDGFRIDAAKHMDAADLANIKSRLTNPNAYWKHYLKNYGEGWGYMNSGVSGVFVDNHDTERNGSTLNYKDGANYTLANVFMLAHPYGAPDVNSGYEWSDTDAGPPAGGQVSACWQDGWKCQHAWPEILRMVAFRNATRGESVTNWWDNGGDAIAFGRGAKGYVAINHELGSLSRTYQTSLPAGTYCNVQNNTTVSVNSSGQFTTTLGSNTALAIHAGKSSC
;
A
#
# COMPACT_ATOMS: atom_id res chain seq x y z
N MET A 1 19.60 13.02 -14.33
CA MET A 1 18.34 12.49 -13.75
C MET A 1 17.21 13.41 -14.18
N SER A 2 16.00 12.92 -14.45
CA SER A 2 14.89 13.75 -14.98
C SER A 2 13.55 13.01 -14.91
N TYR A 3 12.45 13.71 -15.19
CA TYR A 3 11.09 13.15 -15.31
C TYR A 3 10.82 12.34 -16.61
N LYS A 4 11.86 12.02 -17.39
CA LYS A 4 11.72 11.20 -18.61
C LYS A 4 11.36 9.76 -18.24
N ILE A 5 10.23 9.27 -18.75
CA ILE A 5 9.79 7.86 -18.57
C ILE A 5 10.71 6.92 -19.36
N ALA A 6 11.81 6.51 -18.73
CA ALA A 6 12.79 5.55 -19.24
C ALA A 6 13.61 4.95 -18.08
N GLY A 7 13.52 3.63 -17.88
CA GLY A 7 14.13 2.95 -16.75
C GLY A 7 14.33 1.45 -16.95
N ARG A 8 14.74 0.76 -15.88
CA ARG A 8 14.94 -0.71 -15.85
C ARG A 8 13.67 -1.49 -16.25
N LEU A 9 12.50 -0.90 -15.99
CA LEU A 9 11.18 -1.50 -16.23
C LEU A 9 10.60 -1.16 -17.63
N GLY A 10 11.32 -0.40 -18.46
CA GLY A 10 10.89 -0.04 -19.81
C GLY A 10 10.91 1.46 -20.11
N ASP A 11 10.37 1.82 -21.27
CA ASP A 11 10.23 3.18 -21.77
C ASP A 11 8.77 3.68 -21.68
N ARG A 12 8.52 4.90 -22.17
CA ARG A 12 7.18 5.50 -22.26
C ARG A 12 6.17 4.60 -22.99
N THR A 13 6.58 3.92 -24.05
CA THR A 13 5.70 3.06 -24.86
C THR A 13 5.31 1.81 -24.07
N ALA A 14 6.28 1.17 -23.42
CA ALA A 14 6.03 0.05 -22.51
C ALA A 14 5.09 0.45 -21.35
N PHE A 15 5.33 1.62 -20.75
CA PHE A 15 4.48 2.15 -19.68
C PHE A 15 3.05 2.41 -20.15
N GLN A 16 2.84 3.07 -21.30
CA GLN A 16 1.49 3.32 -21.82
C GLN A 16 0.77 2.02 -22.19
N ASN A 17 1.47 1.04 -22.77
CA ASN A 17 0.93 -0.29 -23.05
C ASN A 17 0.52 -1.03 -21.77
N MET A 18 1.29 -0.92 -20.69
CA MET A 18 0.94 -1.44 -19.38
C MET A 18 -0.36 -0.79 -18.86
N VAL A 19 -0.46 0.54 -18.85
CA VAL A 19 -1.67 1.26 -18.40
C VAL A 19 -2.90 0.82 -19.19
N ASN A 20 -2.82 0.81 -20.53
CA ASN A 20 -3.91 0.36 -21.40
C ASN A 20 -4.34 -1.09 -21.12
N THR A 21 -3.38 -1.98 -20.84
CA THR A 21 -3.64 -3.39 -20.52
C THR A 21 -4.32 -3.56 -19.16
N CYS A 22 -3.85 -2.83 -18.14
CA CYS A 22 -4.49 -2.78 -16.82
C CYS A 22 -5.93 -2.27 -16.92
N HIS A 23 -6.15 -1.16 -17.63
CA HIS A 23 -7.48 -0.58 -17.85
C HIS A 23 -8.43 -1.55 -18.58
N ALA A 24 -7.96 -2.26 -19.60
CA ALA A 24 -8.74 -3.28 -20.30
C ALA A 24 -9.15 -4.46 -19.38
N ALA A 25 -8.37 -4.75 -18.33
CA ALA A 25 -8.69 -5.71 -17.28
C ALA A 25 -9.50 -5.11 -16.10
N GLY A 26 -9.88 -3.83 -16.15
CA GLY A 26 -10.58 -3.14 -15.06
C GLY A 26 -9.69 -2.76 -13.86
N VAL A 27 -8.36 -2.82 -14.02
CA VAL A 27 -7.36 -2.51 -12.99
C VAL A 27 -6.84 -1.08 -13.19
N LYS A 28 -6.90 -0.26 -12.14
CA LYS A 28 -6.38 1.12 -12.14
C LYS A 28 -4.88 1.17 -11.87
N VAL A 29 -4.21 2.21 -12.36
CA VAL A 29 -2.76 2.41 -12.18
C VAL A 29 -2.49 3.64 -11.32
N VAL A 30 -1.80 3.45 -10.20
CA VAL A 30 -1.30 4.53 -9.33
C VAL A 30 0.22 4.58 -9.46
N VAL A 31 0.78 5.77 -9.71
CA VAL A 31 2.23 5.96 -9.86
C VAL A 31 2.86 6.45 -8.57
N ASP A 32 4.03 5.90 -8.24
CA ASP A 32 4.90 6.46 -7.19
C ASP A 32 5.63 7.69 -7.72
N THR A 33 5.36 8.86 -7.15
CA THR A 33 5.91 10.14 -7.61
C THR A 33 6.88 10.71 -6.57
N VAL A 34 8.17 10.61 -6.89
CA VAL A 34 9.26 11.25 -6.14
C VAL A 34 9.40 12.69 -6.63
N ILE A 35 8.84 13.62 -5.84
CA ILE A 35 8.74 15.05 -6.19
C ILE A 35 9.29 16.00 -5.10
N ASN A 36 9.79 15.43 -4.00
CA ASN A 36 10.40 16.16 -2.89
C ASN A 36 11.84 16.58 -3.18
N HIS A 37 12.61 15.65 -3.74
CA HIS A 37 14.06 15.77 -3.83
C HIS A 37 14.57 15.17 -5.15
N MET A 38 15.82 15.48 -5.46
CA MET A 38 16.56 14.86 -6.55
C MET A 38 17.65 13.93 -5.97
N SER A 39 18.87 13.96 -6.49
CA SER A 39 19.94 13.05 -6.07
C SER A 39 20.86 13.64 -5.00
N ALA A 40 21.60 12.78 -4.30
CA ALA A 40 22.65 13.18 -3.34
C ALA A 40 24.03 13.42 -3.99
N GLY A 41 24.17 13.36 -5.32
CA GLY A 41 25.48 13.29 -5.98
C GLY A 41 25.43 13.54 -7.49
N SER A 42 26.35 12.95 -8.24
CA SER A 42 26.47 13.14 -9.69
C SER A 42 26.50 11.83 -10.47
N GLY A 43 26.05 11.87 -11.73
CA GLY A 43 26.09 10.71 -12.61
C GLY A 43 25.20 10.85 -13.84
N THR A 44 24.73 9.71 -14.36
CA THR A 44 23.81 9.62 -15.50
C THR A 44 22.57 8.82 -15.08
N GLY A 45 21.39 9.40 -15.28
CA GLY A 45 20.12 8.74 -14.97
C GLY A 45 19.77 7.68 -16.02
N THR A 46 18.86 6.76 -15.69
CA THR A 46 18.46 5.64 -16.57
C THR A 46 17.91 6.09 -17.93
N GLY A 47 17.32 7.29 -18.02
CA GLY A 47 16.87 7.90 -19.26
C GLY A 47 17.97 8.56 -20.12
N GLY A 48 19.24 8.50 -19.70
CA GLY A 48 20.41 9.06 -20.37
C GLY A 48 20.82 10.48 -19.95
N SER A 49 20.00 11.19 -19.16
CA SER A 49 20.31 12.55 -18.69
C SER A 49 21.38 12.54 -17.60
N SER A 50 22.49 13.26 -17.82
CA SER A 50 23.49 13.60 -16.80
C SER A 50 22.88 14.42 -15.64
N TYR A 51 23.59 14.53 -14.53
CA TYR A 51 23.26 15.38 -13.39
C TYR A 51 24.45 15.57 -12.44
N THR A 52 24.42 16.65 -11.67
CA THR A 52 25.14 16.80 -10.39
C THR A 52 24.12 17.02 -9.26
N LYS A 53 24.58 17.22 -8.01
CA LYS A 53 23.68 17.26 -6.85
C LYS A 53 22.59 18.33 -6.98
N TYR A 54 22.95 19.51 -7.50
CA TYR A 54 22.06 20.67 -7.67
C TYR A 54 22.00 21.17 -9.14
N ASP A 55 22.38 20.36 -10.12
CA ASP A 55 22.26 20.72 -11.54
C ASP A 55 21.76 19.53 -12.36
N TYR A 56 20.61 19.73 -13.01
CA TYR A 56 19.87 18.74 -13.78
C TYR A 56 19.55 19.37 -15.14
N PRO A 57 20.51 19.38 -16.09
CA PRO A 57 20.44 20.21 -17.28
C PRO A 57 19.12 20.07 -18.06
N GLY A 58 18.43 21.20 -18.24
CA GLY A 58 17.13 21.28 -18.90
C GLY A 58 15.93 20.97 -17.99
N LEU A 59 16.12 20.81 -16.68
CA LEU A 59 15.04 20.62 -15.70
C LEU A 59 15.21 21.49 -14.44
N TYR A 60 16.32 21.40 -13.72
CA TYR A 60 16.56 22.17 -12.48
C TYR A 60 18.02 22.63 -12.40
N SER A 61 18.24 23.72 -11.69
CA SER A 61 19.52 24.38 -11.39
C SER A 61 19.65 24.60 -9.87
N SER A 62 20.77 25.17 -9.40
CA SER A 62 21.00 25.37 -7.96
C SER A 62 20.05 26.36 -7.29
N TYR A 63 19.24 27.10 -8.06
CA TYR A 63 18.23 28.03 -7.54
C TYR A 63 16.87 27.38 -7.29
N ASP A 64 16.69 26.14 -7.75
CA ASP A 64 15.44 25.36 -7.68
C ASP A 64 15.40 24.42 -6.45
N PHE A 65 16.34 24.60 -5.52
CA PHE A 65 16.54 23.79 -4.30
C PHE A 65 16.53 24.69 -3.06
N ASP A 66 16.05 24.17 -1.94
CA ASP A 66 16.03 24.90 -0.66
C ASP A 66 17.44 25.28 -0.16
N ASP A 67 17.54 26.43 0.51
CA ASP A 67 18.81 26.98 1.02
C ASP A 67 19.50 26.08 2.08
N CYS A 68 18.76 25.19 2.76
CA CYS A 68 19.30 24.30 3.79
C CYS A 68 19.94 23.03 3.17
N ALA A 69 21.11 23.21 2.56
CA ALA A 69 21.95 22.15 1.99
C ALA A 69 22.56 21.17 3.03
N ASP A 70 21.98 21.08 4.23
CA ASP A 70 22.37 20.22 5.34
C ASP A 70 21.32 19.13 5.59
N ARG A 71 21.72 18.03 6.25
CA ARG A 71 20.81 16.93 6.57
C ARG A 71 19.77 17.31 7.63
N ILE A 72 18.54 16.80 7.47
CA ILE A 72 17.52 16.82 8.55
C ILE A 72 18.09 16.18 9.82
N THR A 73 18.01 16.89 10.95
CA THR A 73 18.50 16.42 12.26
C THR A 73 17.46 16.53 13.37
N ASN A 74 16.40 17.31 13.21
CA ASN A 74 15.41 17.57 14.25
C ASN A 74 13.96 17.35 13.76
N TYR A 75 13.44 16.13 13.96
CA TYR A 75 12.06 15.78 13.64
C TYR A 75 10.98 16.43 14.55
N GLN A 76 11.37 17.28 15.52
CA GLN A 76 10.45 18.12 16.28
C GLN A 76 10.34 19.55 15.71
N ASP A 77 11.24 19.94 14.81
CA ASP A 77 11.17 21.21 14.09
C ASP A 77 10.61 20.97 12.69
N ARG A 78 9.42 21.53 12.44
CA ARG A 78 8.74 21.41 11.16
C ARG A 78 9.54 22.03 10.02
N TRP A 79 10.24 23.15 10.25
CA TRP A 79 11.02 23.81 9.21
C TRP A 79 12.22 22.95 8.81
N ASN A 80 12.99 22.44 9.79
CA ASN A 80 14.09 21.52 9.51
C ASN A 80 13.65 20.22 8.81
N VAL A 81 12.41 19.76 9.01
CA VAL A 81 11.88 18.56 8.33
C VAL A 81 11.47 18.83 6.88
N GLN A 82 11.11 20.07 6.52
CA GLN A 82 10.47 20.43 5.25
C GLN A 82 11.30 21.29 4.29
N HIS A 83 12.50 21.70 4.70
CA HIS A 83 13.39 22.55 3.89
C HIS A 83 14.85 22.06 3.87
N CYS A 84 15.17 20.98 4.58
CA CYS A 84 16.55 20.47 4.69
C CYS A 84 16.63 19.04 4.17
N GLU A 85 17.82 18.62 3.74
CA GLU A 85 18.00 17.41 2.93
C GLU A 85 17.67 16.10 3.66
N LEU A 86 16.64 15.39 3.19
CA LEU A 86 16.37 14.02 3.61
C LEU A 86 17.55 13.11 3.24
N VAL A 87 18.28 12.62 4.26
CA VAL A 87 19.51 11.80 4.15
C VAL A 87 20.62 12.35 3.24
N GLY A 88 20.55 13.61 2.82
CA GLY A 88 21.51 14.26 1.92
C GLY A 88 21.08 14.32 0.44
N LEU A 89 19.81 14.01 0.16
CA LEU A 89 19.19 14.19 -1.16
C LEU A 89 18.87 15.67 -1.36
N ALA A 90 19.19 16.24 -2.51
CA ALA A 90 18.96 17.66 -2.80
C ALA A 90 17.46 17.99 -2.78
N ASP A 91 17.03 18.82 -1.83
CA ASP A 91 15.64 19.14 -1.50
C ASP A 91 15.11 20.25 -2.43
N LEU A 92 14.02 20.01 -3.16
CA LEU A 92 13.48 20.97 -4.14
C LEU A 92 12.69 22.07 -3.43
N ASP A 93 12.89 23.34 -3.79
CA ASP A 93 12.05 24.44 -3.28
C ASP A 93 10.66 24.34 -3.89
N THR A 94 9.79 23.53 -3.25
CA THR A 94 8.39 23.38 -3.65
C THR A 94 7.54 24.62 -3.35
N GLY A 95 8.12 25.64 -2.70
CA GLY A 95 7.62 27.00 -2.60
C GLY A 95 7.75 27.81 -3.90
N GLU A 96 8.67 27.43 -4.80
CA GLU A 96 8.95 28.18 -6.03
C GLU A 96 7.89 27.93 -7.13
N SER A 97 7.62 28.95 -7.96
CA SER A 97 6.61 28.81 -9.01
C SER A 97 7.09 27.95 -10.19
N TYR A 98 8.40 27.93 -10.47
CA TYR A 98 8.98 27.11 -11.53
C TYR A 98 8.98 25.63 -11.13
N VAL A 99 9.53 25.29 -9.96
CA VAL A 99 9.51 23.92 -9.40
C VAL A 99 8.09 23.32 -9.37
N ARG A 100 7.11 24.04 -8.81
CA ARG A 100 5.69 23.60 -8.85
C ARG A 100 5.17 23.40 -10.26
N GLY A 101 5.62 24.22 -11.22
CA GLY A 101 5.27 24.11 -12.64
C GLY A 101 5.85 22.86 -13.30
N ALA A 102 7.12 22.57 -13.04
CA ALA A 102 7.81 21.37 -13.54
C ALA A 102 7.20 20.08 -12.98
N ILE A 103 6.96 20.02 -11.66
CA ILE A 103 6.28 18.90 -10.99
C ILE A 103 4.86 18.69 -11.57
N ALA A 104 4.06 19.75 -11.68
CA ALA A 104 2.71 19.65 -12.24
C ALA A 104 2.73 19.23 -13.73
N GLY A 105 3.73 19.67 -14.50
CA GLY A 105 3.95 19.23 -15.87
C GLY A 105 4.21 17.73 -15.98
N TYR A 106 5.10 17.20 -15.14
CA TYR A 106 5.38 15.75 -15.04
C TYR A 106 4.13 14.94 -14.62
N MET A 107 3.40 15.38 -13.60
CA MET A 107 2.20 14.67 -13.15
C MET A 107 1.08 14.72 -14.19
N ASN A 108 0.92 15.85 -14.91
CA ASN A 108 -0.02 15.95 -16.03
C ASN A 108 0.39 15.08 -17.24
N ASP A 109 1.69 14.93 -17.49
CA ASP A 109 2.20 14.02 -18.52
C ASP A 109 1.82 12.56 -18.19
N LEU A 110 1.95 12.14 -16.92
CA LEU A 110 1.47 10.84 -16.44
C LEU A 110 -0.05 10.68 -16.56
N LEU A 111 -0.84 11.70 -16.21
CA LEU A 111 -2.31 11.69 -16.43
C LEU A 111 -2.66 11.52 -17.91
N SER A 112 -1.90 12.13 -18.83
CA SER A 112 -2.11 12.00 -20.28
C SER A 112 -1.88 10.57 -20.80
N LEU A 113 -1.15 9.75 -20.05
CA LEU A 113 -0.90 8.33 -20.33
C LEU A 113 -1.94 7.39 -19.67
N GLY A 114 -2.94 7.93 -18.96
CA GLY A 114 -4.03 7.18 -18.34
C GLY A 114 -3.83 6.83 -16.86
N VAL A 115 -2.87 7.44 -16.17
CA VAL A 115 -2.67 7.20 -14.72
C VAL A 115 -3.88 7.67 -13.89
N ASP A 116 -4.34 6.84 -12.95
CA ASP A 116 -5.53 7.07 -12.12
C ASP A 116 -5.25 7.87 -10.83
N GLY A 117 -3.99 7.91 -10.38
CA GLY A 117 -3.61 8.55 -9.13
C GLY A 117 -2.12 8.43 -8.80
N PHE A 118 -1.74 8.96 -7.64
CA PHE A 118 -0.35 9.09 -7.22
C PHE A 118 -0.14 8.70 -5.75
N ARG A 119 0.93 7.94 -5.48
CA ARG A 119 1.53 7.81 -4.14
C ARG A 119 2.61 8.87 -4.06
N ILE A 120 2.39 9.89 -3.25
CA ILE A 120 3.34 11.00 -3.11
C ILE A 120 4.45 10.56 -2.17
N ASP A 121 5.65 10.37 -2.70
CA ASP A 121 6.83 10.05 -1.90
C ASP A 121 7.19 11.18 -0.94
N ALA A 122 7.80 10.84 0.19
CA ALA A 122 8.36 11.77 1.17
C ALA A 122 7.42 12.91 1.62
N ALA A 123 6.09 12.81 1.45
CA ALA A 123 5.15 13.93 1.57
C ALA A 123 5.12 14.70 2.90
N LYS A 124 5.77 14.20 3.96
CA LYS A 124 6.01 14.92 5.22
C LYS A 124 7.06 16.05 5.08
N HIS A 125 7.96 15.89 4.11
CA HIS A 125 9.13 16.73 3.85
C HIS A 125 8.85 17.82 2.79
N MET A 126 7.65 17.86 2.20
CA MET A 126 7.15 19.00 1.42
C MET A 126 6.12 19.78 2.22
N ASP A 127 5.93 21.07 1.91
CA ASP A 127 4.95 21.87 2.64
C ASP A 127 3.49 21.60 2.21
N ALA A 128 2.57 21.59 3.17
CA ALA A 128 1.18 21.17 2.92
C ALA A 128 0.42 22.13 1.99
N ALA A 129 0.80 23.42 2.00
CA ALA A 129 0.29 24.42 1.08
C ALA A 129 0.79 24.18 -0.36
N ASP A 130 2.00 23.64 -0.50
CA ASP A 130 2.66 23.42 -1.79
C ASP A 130 2.10 22.18 -2.47
N LEU A 131 1.90 21.10 -1.70
CA LEU A 131 1.14 19.93 -2.13
C LEU A 131 -0.27 20.30 -2.60
N ALA A 132 -0.96 21.20 -1.89
CA ALA A 132 -2.27 21.71 -2.30
C ALA A 132 -2.20 22.56 -3.59
N ASN A 133 -1.14 23.36 -3.77
CA ASN A 133 -0.91 24.16 -4.99
C ASN A 133 -0.57 23.27 -6.20
N ILE A 134 0.29 22.27 -6.03
CA ILE A 134 0.61 21.28 -7.07
C ILE A 134 -0.66 20.52 -7.47
N LYS A 135 -1.46 20.08 -6.50
CA LYS A 135 -2.74 19.40 -6.77
C LYS A 135 -3.73 20.27 -7.55
N SER A 136 -3.80 21.58 -7.29
CA SER A 136 -4.72 22.49 -8.01
C SER A 136 -4.32 22.73 -9.47
N ARG A 137 -3.08 22.41 -9.86
CA ARG A 137 -2.56 22.49 -11.25
C ARG A 137 -2.74 21.19 -12.04
N LEU A 138 -3.34 20.13 -11.46
CA LEU A 138 -3.62 18.88 -12.17
C LEU A 138 -4.86 19.01 -13.06
N THR A 139 -4.78 18.41 -14.26
CA THR A 139 -5.89 18.34 -15.23
C THR A 139 -7.06 17.48 -14.73
N ASN A 140 -6.83 16.59 -13.77
CA ASN A 140 -7.87 15.84 -13.05
C ASN A 140 -7.76 16.09 -11.52
N PRO A 141 -8.56 16.99 -10.94
CA PRO A 141 -8.52 17.26 -9.49
C PRO A 141 -9.04 16.09 -8.62
N ASN A 142 -9.70 15.09 -9.24
CA ASN A 142 -10.21 13.88 -8.58
C ASN A 142 -9.21 12.70 -8.58
N ALA A 143 -7.97 12.91 -9.04
CA ALA A 143 -6.92 11.89 -8.98
C ALA A 143 -6.69 11.42 -7.52
N TYR A 144 -6.54 10.11 -7.33
CA TYR A 144 -6.35 9.53 -5.99
C TYR A 144 -4.97 9.87 -5.43
N TRP A 145 -4.90 10.37 -4.20
CA TRP A 145 -3.64 10.74 -3.51
C TRP A 145 -3.55 9.96 -2.19
N LYS A 146 -2.40 9.33 -1.90
CA LYS A 146 -2.13 8.59 -0.64
C LYS A 146 -0.97 9.25 0.13
N HIS A 147 -1.17 9.47 1.44
CA HIS A 147 -0.18 9.97 2.40
C HIS A 147 -0.18 9.11 3.69
N TYR A 148 0.82 9.27 4.57
CA TYR A 148 1.01 8.50 5.81
C TYR A 148 0.70 9.34 7.09
N LEU A 149 0.21 8.73 8.20
CA LEU A 149 0.32 9.08 9.68
C LEU A 149 -0.72 8.32 10.60
N LYS A 150 -0.71 8.41 11.97
CA LYS A 150 -0.76 7.22 12.92
C LYS A 150 -1.59 7.19 14.29
N ASN A 151 -2.64 6.33 14.51
CA ASN A 151 -2.87 5.22 15.53
C ASN A 151 -4.23 4.40 15.41
N TYR A 152 -4.45 3.13 15.81
CA TYR A 152 -5.56 2.22 15.32
C TYR A 152 -7.07 2.65 15.24
N GLY A 153 -7.55 2.93 14.02
CA GLY A 153 -8.89 3.46 13.71
C GLY A 153 -9.10 4.88 14.25
N GLU A 154 -10.19 5.55 13.88
CA GLU A 154 -10.50 6.89 14.43
C GLU A 154 -10.56 6.87 15.96
N GLY A 155 -11.02 5.76 16.55
CA GLY A 155 -11.14 5.58 17.99
C GLY A 155 -9.81 5.42 18.77
N TRP A 156 -8.68 5.09 18.12
CA TRP A 156 -7.36 5.14 18.77
C TRP A 156 -6.50 6.31 18.27
N GLY A 157 -6.98 7.09 17.28
CA GLY A 157 -6.33 8.32 16.81
C GLY A 157 -5.74 8.30 15.39
N TYR A 158 -6.09 7.35 14.51
CA TYR A 158 -5.72 7.37 13.09
C TYR A 158 -6.60 8.42 12.40
N MET A 159 -6.14 8.83 11.22
CA MET A 159 -6.92 9.59 10.26
C MET A 159 -8.26 8.92 9.94
N ASN A 160 -9.24 9.73 9.52
CA ASN A 160 -10.58 9.27 9.16
C ASN A 160 -10.53 8.17 8.09
N SER A 161 -11.36 7.13 8.24
CA SER A 161 -11.33 5.94 7.38
C SER A 161 -11.50 6.25 5.88
N GLY A 162 -12.15 7.36 5.51
CA GLY A 162 -12.34 7.76 4.12
C GLY A 162 -11.11 8.35 3.44
N VAL A 163 -10.06 8.69 4.19
CA VAL A 163 -8.80 9.28 3.68
C VAL A 163 -7.55 8.46 4.03
N SER A 164 -7.72 7.28 4.62
CA SER A 164 -6.63 6.43 5.10
C SER A 164 -6.29 5.30 4.13
N GLY A 165 -5.06 5.29 3.61
CA GLY A 165 -4.46 4.09 3.01
C GLY A 165 -3.81 3.23 4.09
N VAL A 166 -4.14 1.94 4.16
CA VAL A 166 -3.63 1.00 5.18
C VAL A 166 -2.85 -0.14 4.54
N PHE A 167 -1.85 -0.65 5.25
CA PHE A 167 -0.96 -1.72 4.80
C PHE A 167 -0.40 -2.44 6.04
N VAL A 168 0.05 -3.69 5.88
CA VAL A 168 0.82 -4.41 6.91
C VAL A 168 2.28 -3.98 6.87
N ASP A 169 2.81 -3.84 5.65
CA ASP A 169 4.19 -3.49 5.32
C ASP A 169 4.24 -2.65 4.04
N ASN A 170 5.39 -2.01 3.79
CA ASN A 170 5.72 -1.43 2.50
C ASN A 170 7.19 -1.74 2.16
N HIS A 171 7.66 -1.30 0.99
CA HIS A 171 9.03 -1.56 0.51
C HIS A 171 10.15 -1.05 1.42
N ASP A 172 9.89 -0.06 2.28
CA ASP A 172 10.85 0.48 3.27
C ASP A 172 10.79 -0.30 4.59
N THR A 173 9.58 -0.43 5.15
CA THR A 173 9.38 -0.96 6.50
C THR A 173 9.57 -2.46 6.58
N GLU A 174 9.33 -3.18 5.48
CA GLU A 174 9.64 -4.61 5.40
C GLU A 174 11.15 -4.88 5.60
N ARG A 175 12.01 -3.91 5.27
CA ARG A 175 13.48 -4.02 5.29
C ARG A 175 14.11 -3.48 6.57
N ASN A 176 13.51 -2.46 7.19
CA ASN A 176 14.07 -1.80 8.38
C ASN A 176 13.59 -2.36 9.73
N GLY A 177 12.75 -3.42 9.73
CA GLY A 177 12.27 -4.08 10.94
C GLY A 177 11.16 -3.34 11.70
N SER A 178 10.58 -2.27 11.13
CA SER A 178 9.49 -1.51 11.76
C SER A 178 8.10 -2.14 11.55
N THR A 179 7.96 -3.07 10.61
CA THR A 179 6.73 -3.84 10.35
C THR A 179 7.04 -5.33 10.22
N LEU A 180 5.98 -6.14 10.24
CA LEU A 180 6.04 -7.50 9.73
C LEU A 180 6.45 -7.50 8.24
N ASN A 181 6.91 -8.63 7.73
CA ASN A 181 7.15 -8.88 6.31
C ASN A 181 6.92 -10.37 5.96
N TYR A 182 7.17 -10.74 4.69
CA TYR A 182 6.95 -12.11 4.20
C TYR A 182 7.74 -13.21 4.96
N LYS A 183 8.78 -12.85 5.73
CA LYS A 183 9.62 -13.77 6.53
C LYS A 183 8.97 -14.15 7.87
N ASP A 184 7.95 -13.40 8.33
CA ASP A 184 7.26 -13.63 9.62
C ASP A 184 6.14 -14.68 9.56
N GLY A 185 5.98 -15.37 8.43
CA GLY A 185 5.07 -16.50 8.26
C GLY A 185 3.62 -16.16 8.63
N ALA A 186 3.06 -16.88 9.60
CA ALA A 186 1.66 -16.74 9.99
C ALA A 186 1.31 -15.36 10.58
N ASN A 187 2.26 -14.68 11.25
CA ASN A 187 2.02 -13.34 11.77
C ASN A 187 1.65 -12.38 10.62
N TYR A 188 2.40 -12.47 9.52
CA TYR A 188 2.19 -11.64 8.33
C TYR A 188 0.90 -11.96 7.58
N THR A 189 0.56 -13.25 7.43
CA THR A 189 -0.68 -13.64 6.75
C THR A 189 -1.91 -13.27 7.56
N LEU A 190 -1.91 -13.50 8.88
CA LEU A 190 -3.03 -13.15 9.75
C LEU A 190 -3.22 -11.63 9.88
N ALA A 191 -2.15 -10.84 9.89
CA ALA A 191 -2.23 -9.38 9.81
C ALA A 191 -2.90 -8.90 8.52
N ASN A 192 -2.57 -9.51 7.37
CA ASN A 192 -3.21 -9.22 6.09
C ASN A 192 -4.68 -9.67 6.05
N VAL A 193 -5.00 -10.85 6.62
CA VAL A 193 -6.39 -11.33 6.78
C VAL A 193 -7.20 -10.33 7.61
N PHE A 194 -6.66 -9.84 8.73
CA PHE A 194 -7.34 -8.84 9.58
C PHE A 194 -7.55 -7.51 8.83
N MET A 195 -6.51 -6.98 8.19
CA MET A 195 -6.58 -5.75 7.39
C MET A 195 -7.66 -5.82 6.29
N LEU A 196 -7.75 -6.96 5.60
CA LEU A 196 -8.74 -7.17 4.53
C LEU A 196 -10.14 -7.56 5.04
N ALA A 197 -10.25 -8.05 6.28
CA ALA A 197 -11.53 -8.30 6.93
C ALA A 197 -12.18 -7.02 7.49
N HIS A 198 -11.37 -6.15 8.10
CA HIS A 198 -11.82 -4.95 8.80
C HIS A 198 -12.30 -3.85 7.83
N PRO A 199 -13.31 -3.02 8.17
CA PRO A 199 -13.84 -2.00 7.26
C PRO A 199 -12.93 -0.78 7.08
N TYR A 200 -11.92 -0.60 7.93
CA TYR A 200 -11.11 0.61 8.02
C TYR A 200 -10.13 0.78 6.84
N GLY A 201 -10.12 1.98 6.25
CA GLY A 201 -9.19 2.40 5.20
C GLY A 201 -9.31 1.69 3.85
N ALA A 202 -8.52 2.18 2.89
CA ALA A 202 -8.24 1.54 1.61
C ALA A 202 -7.00 0.63 1.78
N PRO A 203 -7.15 -0.70 1.76
CA PRO A 203 -6.03 -1.61 1.96
C PRO A 203 -5.11 -1.65 0.73
N ASP A 204 -3.82 -1.75 1.02
CA ASP A 204 -2.70 -1.87 0.10
C ASP A 204 -1.86 -3.08 0.56
N VAL A 205 -1.51 -3.96 -0.38
CA VAL A 205 -0.84 -5.23 -0.11
C VAL A 205 0.51 -5.16 -0.80
N ASN A 206 1.58 -5.07 -0.02
CA ASN A 206 2.94 -5.11 -0.57
C ASN A 206 3.15 -6.43 -1.33
N SER A 207 3.88 -6.37 -2.43
CA SER A 207 4.15 -7.51 -3.29
C SER A 207 5.56 -7.40 -3.86
N GLY A 208 6.49 -8.16 -3.30
CA GLY A 208 7.92 -7.98 -3.51
C GLY A 208 8.66 -9.25 -3.92
N TYR A 209 9.96 -9.22 -3.63
CA TYR A 209 10.95 -10.23 -3.99
C TYR A 209 11.86 -10.54 -2.80
N GLU A 210 12.57 -11.66 -2.90
CA GLU A 210 13.53 -12.11 -1.90
C GLU A 210 14.77 -11.22 -1.85
N TRP A 211 15.15 -10.80 -0.64
CA TRP A 211 16.32 -9.96 -0.41
C TRP A 211 17.24 -10.55 0.67
N SER A 212 18.55 -10.55 0.38
CA SER A 212 19.66 -10.97 1.25
C SER A 212 19.96 -9.96 2.35
N ASP A 213 19.80 -8.68 2.02
CA ASP A 213 20.15 -7.51 2.80
C ASP A 213 19.20 -6.36 2.43
N THR A 214 19.28 -5.24 3.15
CA THR A 214 18.35 -4.11 2.98
C THR A 214 18.51 -3.39 1.65
N ASP A 215 19.68 -3.46 1.02
CA ASP A 215 20.02 -2.66 -0.16
C ASP A 215 19.89 -3.48 -1.46
N ALA A 216 19.67 -4.79 -1.34
CA ALA A 216 19.47 -5.72 -2.44
C ALA A 216 18.32 -5.30 -3.37
N GLY A 217 18.67 -4.99 -4.62
CA GLY A 217 17.73 -4.68 -5.69
C GLY A 217 17.00 -5.91 -6.25
N PRO A 218 16.06 -5.71 -7.19
CA PRO A 218 15.20 -6.78 -7.68
C PRO A 218 15.95 -7.84 -8.52
N PRO A 219 15.54 -9.11 -8.45
CA PRO A 219 16.04 -10.15 -9.36
C PRO A 219 15.70 -9.81 -10.82
N ALA A 220 16.52 -10.32 -11.74
CA ALA A 220 16.36 -10.13 -13.19
C ALA A 220 16.13 -8.66 -13.63
N GLY A 221 16.68 -7.68 -12.89
CA GLY A 221 16.50 -6.25 -13.18
C GLY A 221 15.08 -5.72 -12.96
N GLY A 222 14.19 -6.50 -12.34
CA GLY A 222 12.77 -6.17 -12.15
C GLY A 222 11.81 -6.96 -13.06
N GLN A 223 12.30 -7.90 -13.88
CA GLN A 223 11.44 -8.75 -14.71
C GLN A 223 10.78 -9.87 -13.89
N VAL A 224 9.47 -10.04 -14.05
CA VAL A 224 8.66 -11.08 -13.41
C VAL A 224 8.20 -12.10 -14.45
N SER A 225 8.82 -13.28 -14.48
CA SER A 225 8.44 -14.37 -15.39
C SER A 225 7.26 -15.19 -14.85
N ALA A 226 7.28 -15.49 -13.55
CA ALA A 226 6.23 -16.21 -12.84
C ALA A 226 6.28 -15.88 -11.33
N CYS A 227 5.14 -15.99 -10.65
CA CYS A 227 5.09 -15.88 -9.20
C CYS A 227 5.67 -17.12 -8.51
N TRP A 228 6.29 -16.91 -7.35
CA TRP A 228 6.98 -17.92 -6.54
C TRP A 228 8.19 -18.58 -7.23
N GLN A 229 8.68 -18.00 -8.34
CA GLN A 229 9.89 -18.37 -9.04
C GLN A 229 10.88 -17.20 -9.03
N ASP A 230 12.16 -17.47 -9.27
CA ASP A 230 13.22 -16.46 -9.50
C ASP A 230 13.33 -15.39 -8.40
N GLY A 231 12.95 -15.74 -7.15
CA GLY A 231 12.95 -14.85 -5.99
C GLY A 231 11.66 -14.03 -5.80
N TRP A 232 10.71 -14.02 -6.74
CA TRP A 232 9.46 -13.26 -6.61
C TRP A 232 8.50 -13.90 -5.61
N LYS A 233 8.08 -13.14 -4.58
CA LYS A 233 7.20 -13.64 -3.52
C LYS A 233 5.72 -13.51 -3.86
N CYS A 234 5.32 -12.49 -4.63
CA CYS A 234 3.94 -12.26 -5.06
C CYS A 234 2.91 -12.41 -3.93
N GLN A 235 3.06 -11.70 -2.82
CA GLN A 235 2.15 -11.79 -1.67
C GLN A 235 0.68 -11.53 -2.06
N HIS A 236 0.43 -10.68 -3.05
CA HIS A 236 -0.90 -10.43 -3.62
C HIS A 236 -1.60 -11.70 -4.17
N ALA A 237 -0.84 -12.72 -4.56
CA ALA A 237 -1.33 -13.98 -5.12
C ALA A 237 -1.43 -15.10 -4.07
N TRP A 238 -0.97 -14.88 -2.83
CA TRP A 238 -1.05 -15.89 -1.77
C TRP A 238 -2.52 -16.21 -1.46
N PRO A 239 -2.94 -17.49 -1.39
CA PRO A 239 -4.35 -17.86 -1.23
C PRO A 239 -5.05 -17.18 -0.05
N GLU A 240 -4.36 -17.03 1.07
CA GLU A 240 -4.82 -16.41 2.32
C GLU A 240 -5.17 -14.93 2.11
N ILE A 241 -4.42 -14.24 1.25
CA ILE A 241 -4.51 -12.80 0.97
C ILE A 241 -5.46 -12.54 -0.19
N LEU A 242 -5.25 -13.21 -1.34
CA LEU A 242 -6.06 -13.06 -2.55
C LEU A 242 -7.55 -13.32 -2.29
N ARG A 243 -7.87 -14.36 -1.52
CA ARG A 243 -9.25 -14.69 -1.16
C ARG A 243 -9.85 -13.70 -0.17
N MET A 244 -9.03 -13.01 0.62
CA MET A 244 -9.50 -11.92 1.48
C MET A 244 -9.75 -10.61 0.74
N VAL A 245 -9.12 -10.38 -0.43
CA VAL A 245 -9.56 -9.32 -1.35
C VAL A 245 -10.99 -9.58 -1.85
N ALA A 246 -11.32 -10.84 -2.17
CA ALA A 246 -12.69 -11.23 -2.50
C ALA A 246 -13.67 -11.03 -1.32
N PHE A 247 -13.27 -11.40 -0.09
CA PHE A 247 -14.03 -11.12 1.13
C PHE A 247 -14.26 -9.62 1.35
N ARG A 248 -13.23 -8.76 1.21
CA ARG A 248 -13.32 -7.29 1.33
C ARG A 248 -14.34 -6.72 0.35
N ASN A 249 -14.36 -7.24 -0.88
CA ASN A 249 -15.32 -6.84 -1.91
C ASN A 249 -16.74 -7.33 -1.61
N ALA A 250 -16.92 -8.61 -1.23
CA ALA A 250 -18.22 -9.15 -0.86
C ALA A 250 -18.84 -8.45 0.37
N THR A 251 -18.01 -7.97 1.29
CA THR A 251 -18.42 -7.27 2.53
C THR A 251 -18.37 -5.75 2.41
N ARG A 252 -18.27 -5.18 1.21
CA ARG A 252 -18.19 -3.72 1.00
C ARG A 252 -19.43 -3.02 1.58
N GLY A 253 -19.18 -1.92 2.32
CA GLY A 253 -20.20 -1.09 2.96
C GLY A 253 -20.62 -1.53 4.38
N GLU A 254 -20.29 -2.75 4.82
CA GLU A 254 -20.74 -3.27 6.11
C GLU A 254 -19.88 -2.80 7.29
N SER A 255 -20.50 -2.48 8.43
CA SER A 255 -19.80 -2.27 9.70
C SER A 255 -19.28 -3.58 10.32
N VAL A 256 -18.44 -3.48 11.35
CA VAL A 256 -18.14 -4.61 12.25
C VAL A 256 -19.40 -4.93 13.05
N THR A 257 -19.73 -6.21 13.18
CA THR A 257 -20.85 -6.75 13.97
C THR A 257 -20.41 -8.00 14.73
N ASN A 258 -21.19 -8.46 15.71
CA ASN A 258 -20.95 -9.75 16.40
C ASN A 258 -19.48 -9.96 16.85
N TRP A 259 -18.86 -8.91 17.40
CA TRP A 259 -17.50 -8.99 17.92
C TRP A 259 -17.41 -10.02 19.05
N TRP A 260 -16.33 -10.79 19.03
CA TRP A 260 -15.96 -11.73 20.08
C TRP A 260 -14.44 -11.79 20.22
N ASP A 261 -13.97 -11.93 21.45
CA ASP A 261 -12.60 -12.27 21.80
C ASP A 261 -12.59 -13.18 23.06
N ASN A 262 -11.46 -13.85 23.30
CA ASN A 262 -11.24 -14.67 24.50
C ASN A 262 -10.51 -13.93 25.63
N GLY A 263 -10.24 -12.62 25.50
CA GLY A 263 -9.30 -11.89 26.36
C GLY A 263 -7.82 -12.26 26.16
N GLY A 264 -7.50 -13.00 25.10
CA GLY A 264 -6.16 -13.41 24.67
C GLY A 264 -5.97 -13.18 23.17
N ASP A 265 -5.35 -14.14 22.48
CA ASP A 265 -4.89 -14.01 21.09
C ASP A 265 -5.88 -14.63 20.07
N ALA A 266 -7.16 -14.74 20.43
CA ALA A 266 -8.23 -15.19 19.52
C ALA A 266 -9.39 -14.19 19.44
N ILE A 267 -9.73 -13.79 18.21
CA ILE A 267 -10.81 -12.84 17.91
C ILE A 267 -11.72 -13.33 16.80
N ALA A 268 -12.96 -12.85 16.76
CA ALA A 268 -13.88 -13.07 15.64
C ALA A 268 -14.87 -11.91 15.50
N PHE A 269 -15.32 -11.65 14.27
CA PHE A 269 -16.34 -10.63 14.01
C PHE A 269 -17.04 -10.83 12.66
N GLY A 270 -18.28 -10.36 12.61
CA GLY A 270 -19.07 -10.20 11.39
C GLY A 270 -18.78 -8.89 10.67
N ARG A 271 -19.07 -8.89 9.37
CA ARG A 271 -19.19 -7.71 8.53
C ARG A 271 -20.64 -7.64 8.05
N GLY A 272 -21.47 -7.04 8.91
CA GLY A 272 -22.92 -7.03 8.76
C GLY A 272 -23.49 -8.43 8.55
N ALA A 273 -24.43 -8.56 7.60
CA ALA A 273 -24.99 -9.84 7.16
C ALA A 273 -24.28 -10.45 5.94
N LYS A 274 -23.11 -9.92 5.54
CA LYS A 274 -22.40 -10.34 4.32
C LYS A 274 -21.17 -11.21 4.55
N GLY A 275 -20.58 -11.22 5.74
CA GLY A 275 -19.42 -12.06 6.02
C GLY A 275 -19.08 -12.19 7.50
N TYR A 276 -18.23 -13.16 7.82
CA TYR A 276 -17.71 -13.42 9.15
C TYR A 276 -16.27 -13.91 9.09
N VAL A 277 -15.44 -13.45 10.02
CA VAL A 277 -14.04 -13.83 10.19
C VAL A 277 -13.77 -14.29 11.61
N ALA A 278 -12.95 -15.31 11.78
CA ALA A 278 -12.34 -15.71 13.04
C ALA A 278 -10.83 -15.89 12.84
N ILE A 279 -10.03 -15.44 13.80
CA ILE A 279 -8.57 -15.49 13.80
C ILE A 279 -8.12 -16.10 15.12
N ASN A 280 -7.23 -17.08 15.06
CA ASN A 280 -6.65 -17.74 16.22
C ASN A 280 -5.12 -17.66 16.13
N HIS A 281 -4.53 -16.73 16.89
CA HIS A 281 -3.08 -16.56 17.00
C HIS A 281 -2.49 -17.29 18.23
N GLU A 282 -3.36 -17.82 19.09
CA GLU A 282 -3.04 -18.74 20.19
C GLU A 282 -2.11 -19.90 19.78
N LEU A 283 -1.33 -20.42 20.73
CA LEU A 283 -0.47 -21.60 20.56
C LEU A 283 -1.25 -22.92 20.40
N GLY A 284 -2.54 -22.94 20.75
CA GLY A 284 -3.41 -24.11 20.71
C GLY A 284 -4.50 -24.02 19.64
N SER A 285 -5.18 -25.14 19.40
CA SER A 285 -6.42 -25.15 18.62
C SER A 285 -7.62 -24.66 19.46
N LEU A 286 -8.50 -23.89 18.82
CA LEU A 286 -9.70 -23.33 19.45
C LEU A 286 -10.95 -23.88 18.76
N SER A 287 -11.76 -24.67 19.48
CA SER A 287 -13.07 -25.13 19.02
C SER A 287 -14.17 -24.28 19.66
N ARG A 288 -15.04 -23.67 18.83
CA ARG A 288 -16.04 -22.70 19.29
C ARG A 288 -17.26 -22.62 18.39
N THR A 289 -18.41 -22.34 18.99
CA THR A 289 -19.62 -21.85 18.29
C THR A 289 -19.61 -20.33 18.24
N TYR A 290 -19.67 -19.77 17.03
CA TYR A 290 -19.69 -18.33 16.75
C TYR A 290 -21.10 -17.87 16.41
N GLN A 291 -21.51 -16.71 16.94
CA GLN A 291 -22.74 -16.03 16.54
C GLN A 291 -22.46 -15.09 15.37
N THR A 292 -23.29 -15.14 14.34
CA THR A 292 -23.18 -14.28 13.16
C THR A 292 -24.52 -13.60 12.86
N SER A 293 -24.52 -12.70 11.88
CA SER A 293 -25.72 -12.21 11.20
C SER A 293 -25.85 -12.76 9.76
N LEU A 294 -25.10 -13.82 9.41
CA LEU A 294 -25.23 -14.50 8.13
C LEU A 294 -26.56 -15.28 8.08
N PRO A 295 -27.25 -15.32 6.93
CA PRO A 295 -28.37 -16.23 6.73
C PRO A 295 -27.96 -17.69 6.93
N ALA A 296 -28.91 -18.52 7.40
CA ALA A 296 -28.72 -19.96 7.49
C ALA A 296 -28.38 -20.56 6.11
N GLY A 297 -27.42 -21.48 6.07
CA GLY A 297 -26.97 -22.09 4.82
C GLY A 297 -25.52 -22.56 4.85
N THR A 298 -25.05 -22.99 3.68
CA THR A 298 -23.72 -23.54 3.47
C THR A 298 -22.78 -22.49 2.88
N TYR A 299 -21.59 -22.36 3.46
CA TYR A 299 -20.55 -21.41 3.08
C TYR A 299 -19.22 -22.13 2.90
N CYS A 300 -18.36 -21.64 2.01
CA CYS A 300 -16.97 -22.07 1.96
C CYS A 300 -16.11 -21.19 2.87
N ASN A 301 -15.35 -21.80 3.78
CA ASN A 301 -14.23 -21.15 4.43
C ASN A 301 -13.14 -20.89 3.40
N VAL A 302 -13.00 -19.65 2.97
CA VAL A 302 -12.04 -19.31 1.92
C VAL A 302 -10.59 -19.43 2.39
N GLN A 303 -10.30 -19.49 3.68
CA GLN A 303 -8.92 -19.65 4.17
C GLN A 303 -8.36 -21.04 3.85
N ASN A 304 -9.13 -22.12 4.02
CA ASN A 304 -8.64 -23.51 3.82
C ASN A 304 -9.52 -24.39 2.91
N ASN A 305 -10.48 -23.80 2.19
CA ASN A 305 -11.38 -24.47 1.25
C ASN A 305 -12.22 -25.61 1.88
N THR A 306 -12.66 -25.42 3.13
CA THR A 306 -13.59 -26.35 3.81
C THR A 306 -15.00 -25.77 3.94
N THR A 307 -16.00 -26.66 4.02
CA THR A 307 -17.42 -26.26 4.16
C THR A 307 -17.78 -25.91 5.60
N VAL A 308 -18.54 -24.83 5.78
CA VAL A 308 -19.10 -24.36 7.06
C VAL A 308 -20.62 -24.21 6.92
N SER A 309 -21.37 -24.76 7.87
CA SER A 309 -22.83 -24.64 7.91
C SER A 309 -23.27 -23.67 8.99
N VAL A 310 -23.98 -22.60 8.59
CA VAL A 310 -24.65 -21.68 9.51
C VAL A 310 -26.09 -22.15 9.73
N ASN A 311 -26.49 -22.33 10.98
CA ASN A 311 -27.82 -22.82 11.36
C ASN A 311 -28.89 -21.70 11.32
N SER A 312 -30.15 -22.05 11.58
CA SER A 312 -31.30 -21.13 11.62
C SER A 312 -31.19 -20.01 12.66
N SER A 313 -30.31 -20.15 13.67
CA SER A 313 -30.01 -19.13 14.68
C SER A 313 -28.82 -18.23 14.29
N GLY A 314 -28.30 -18.35 13.06
CA GLY A 314 -27.13 -17.58 12.60
C GLY A 314 -25.81 -18.06 13.20
N GLN A 315 -25.73 -19.28 13.72
CA GLN A 315 -24.55 -19.81 14.41
C GLN A 315 -23.84 -20.89 13.58
N PHE A 316 -22.52 -20.97 13.70
CA PHE A 316 -21.73 -22.10 13.21
C PHE A 316 -20.69 -22.53 14.25
N THR A 317 -20.33 -23.81 14.25
CA THR A 317 -19.27 -24.37 15.10
C THR A 317 -18.09 -24.80 14.23
N THR A 318 -16.87 -24.49 14.67
CA THR A 318 -15.64 -24.84 13.95
C THR A 318 -14.47 -24.99 14.93
N THR A 319 -13.40 -25.61 14.46
CA THR A 319 -12.10 -25.64 15.16
C THR A 319 -11.05 -24.94 14.30
N LEU A 320 -10.45 -23.87 14.82
CA LEU A 320 -9.27 -23.24 14.22
C LEU A 320 -8.01 -23.88 14.83
N GLY A 321 -7.00 -24.13 14.01
CA GLY A 321 -5.66 -24.50 14.49
C GLY A 321 -4.93 -23.29 15.06
N SER A 322 -3.83 -23.51 15.78
CA SER A 322 -2.90 -22.43 16.15
C SER A 322 -2.45 -21.69 14.91
N ASN A 323 -2.36 -20.36 14.98
CA ASN A 323 -1.91 -19.51 13.88
C ASN A 323 -2.71 -19.70 12.57
N THR A 324 -4.05 -19.80 12.67
CA THR A 324 -4.94 -19.93 11.51
C THR A 324 -6.14 -18.98 11.57
N ALA A 325 -6.79 -18.80 10.43
CA ALA A 325 -8.01 -18.02 10.29
C ALA A 325 -9.12 -18.83 9.59
N LEU A 326 -10.35 -18.35 9.76
CA LEU A 326 -11.51 -18.72 8.98
C LEU A 326 -12.18 -17.45 8.46
N ALA A 327 -12.63 -17.49 7.21
CA ALA A 327 -13.40 -16.41 6.59
C ALA A 327 -14.50 -16.99 5.72
N ILE A 328 -15.74 -16.60 5.98
CA ILE A 328 -16.93 -17.02 5.21
C ILE A 328 -17.72 -15.78 4.77
N HIS A 329 -18.25 -15.77 3.55
CA HIS A 329 -19.03 -14.64 3.06
C HIS A 329 -20.20 -15.06 2.15
N ALA A 330 -21.24 -14.23 2.14
CA ALA A 330 -22.37 -14.36 1.24
C ALA A 330 -21.89 -14.38 -0.22
N GLY A 331 -22.52 -15.22 -1.05
CA GLY A 331 -22.13 -15.44 -2.45
C GLY A 331 -21.03 -16.49 -2.67
N LYS A 332 -20.44 -17.10 -1.62
CA LYS A 332 -19.45 -18.18 -1.74
C LYS A 332 -19.88 -19.42 -0.95
N SER A 333 -20.84 -20.16 -1.50
CA SER A 333 -21.44 -21.36 -0.89
C SER A 333 -20.68 -22.66 -1.16
N SER A 334 -19.90 -22.75 -2.23
CA SER A 334 -19.10 -23.92 -2.59
C SER A 334 -17.59 -23.68 -2.45
N CYS A 335 -16.90 -24.73 -2.01
CA CYS A 335 -15.46 -24.92 -2.12
C CYS A 335 -15.12 -25.73 -3.38
#